data_AF-A0A649UZ62-F1
#
_entry.id   AF-A0A649UZ62-F1
#
_cell.length_a   1.000
_cell.length_b   1.000
_cell.length_c   1.000
_cell.angle_alpha   90.00
_cell.angle_beta   90.00
_cell.angle_gamma   90.00
#
_symmetry.space_group_name_H-M   'P 1'
#
loop_
_entity.id
_entity.type
_entity.pdbx_description
1 polymer ?
#
loop_
_entity_poly.entity_id
_entity_poly.type
_entity_poly.pdbx_seq_one_letter_code
_entity_poly.pdbx_strand_id
1 'polypeptide(L)'
;MDDITINKLSFNHSGFNRILNSLPKLPKINLSFEEYEKLKQEILIEYRNNNNRIDLISFITFFINKYRKMNLKEQSLFLSKHSVVITAPDLEELLLRPIIPSDKEIMVNSVMFASPLSLFLRFMHPIKRLSPDQLEYLSNIDYINHFAFGIIQNKMPRSRGVAVARYIRDSEEPDLAEWAVIVCDDYQNKSIGSALLYALSVVAVKHGIKRFGAVVHPTNLKILNGLKKLNAIKAVRYGSTYHIFDLPVYPEFVKNPKIRELVEIAANGGSTLNITDYLEVELQKVVKYTTDIICNGIFF
;
A
#
# COMPACT_ATOMS: atom_id res chain seq x y z
N MET A 1 0.26 3.18 -32.91
CA MET A 1 1.56 2.80 -32.34
C MET A 1 1.55 1.28 -32.32
N ASP A 2 2.28 0.73 -33.29
CA ASP A 2 2.50 -0.67 -33.68
C ASP A 2 1.73 -1.79 -32.95
N ASP A 3 0.69 -2.29 -33.59
CA ASP A 3 0.13 -3.63 -33.34
C ASP A 3 1.25 -4.66 -33.57
N ILE A 4 1.91 -5.09 -32.49
CA ILE A 4 2.82 -6.23 -32.55
C ILE A 4 1.94 -7.47 -32.72
N THR A 5 1.75 -7.89 -33.98
CA THR A 5 1.08 -9.14 -34.30
C THR A 5 1.86 -10.29 -33.67
N ILE A 6 1.17 -11.26 -33.05
CA ILE A 6 1.77 -12.42 -32.37
C ILE A 6 2.82 -13.13 -33.24
N ASN A 7 2.71 -13.06 -34.55
CA ASN A 7 3.66 -13.61 -35.51
C ASN A 7 5.11 -13.06 -35.38
N LYS A 8 5.32 -11.93 -34.68
CA LYS A 8 6.67 -11.38 -34.39
C LYS A 8 7.24 -11.84 -33.04
N LEU A 9 6.46 -12.50 -32.18
CA LEU A 9 6.94 -12.99 -30.88
C LEU A 9 7.55 -14.39 -31.04
N SER A 10 8.87 -14.48 -30.90
CA SER A 10 9.50 -15.80 -30.67
C SER A 10 9.09 -16.29 -29.28
N PHE A 11 8.18 -17.26 -29.19
CA PHE A 11 7.78 -17.90 -27.93
C PHE A 11 8.81 -18.95 -27.47
N ASN A 12 10.09 -18.61 -27.44
CA ASN A 12 11.04 -19.30 -26.58
C ASN A 12 11.40 -18.36 -25.42
N HIS A 13 11.72 -18.93 -24.27
CA HIS A 13 11.92 -18.18 -23.01
C HIS A 13 12.94 -17.04 -23.16
N SER A 14 14.07 -17.30 -23.82
CA SER A 14 15.14 -16.32 -24.04
C SER A 14 14.76 -15.20 -25.02
N GLY A 15 14.12 -15.54 -26.14
CA GLY A 15 13.66 -14.58 -27.13
C GLY A 15 12.53 -13.70 -26.60
N PHE A 16 11.64 -14.26 -25.79
CA PHE A 16 10.56 -13.53 -25.14
C PHE A 16 11.09 -12.51 -24.12
N ASN A 17 12.02 -12.92 -23.25
CA ASN A 17 12.70 -11.99 -22.33
C ASN A 17 13.46 -10.88 -23.08
N ARG A 18 14.09 -11.19 -24.22
CA ARG A 18 14.77 -10.18 -25.05
C ARG A 18 13.79 -9.16 -25.63
N ILE A 19 12.62 -9.61 -26.09
CA ILE A 19 11.57 -8.72 -26.63
C ILE A 19 11.00 -7.84 -25.53
N LEU A 20 10.67 -8.39 -24.35
CA LEU A 20 10.21 -7.61 -23.20
C LEU A 20 11.17 -6.48 -22.83
N ASN A 21 12.47 -6.79 -22.77
CA ASN A 21 13.51 -5.83 -22.45
C ASN A 21 13.81 -4.81 -23.56
N SER A 22 13.26 -5.02 -24.76
CA SER A 22 13.34 -4.08 -25.89
C SER A 22 12.15 -3.13 -25.97
N LEU A 23 11.07 -3.40 -25.22
CA LEU A 23 9.87 -2.57 -25.24
C LEU A 23 10.09 -1.28 -24.41
N PRO A 24 9.87 -0.09 -25.01
CA PRO A 24 10.01 1.16 -24.29
C PRO A 24 8.96 1.26 -23.17
N LYS A 25 9.32 1.92 -22.05
CA LYS A 25 8.49 2.15 -20.85
C LYS A 25 8.25 0.92 -19.95
N LEU A 26 8.70 -0.28 -20.32
CA LEU A 26 8.72 -1.42 -19.40
C LEU A 26 10.04 -1.46 -18.61
N PRO A 27 10.02 -1.78 -17.30
CA PRO A 27 11.24 -2.02 -16.56
C PRO A 27 11.94 -3.28 -17.09
N LYS A 28 13.27 -3.32 -17.00
CA LYS A 28 14.02 -4.52 -17.38
C LYS A 28 13.63 -5.68 -16.47
N ILE A 29 13.12 -6.75 -17.07
CA ILE A 29 12.57 -7.92 -16.36
C ILE A 29 13.20 -9.17 -16.96
N ASN A 30 13.49 -10.13 -16.09
CA ASN A 30 13.93 -11.47 -16.47
C ASN A 30 12.97 -12.46 -15.82
N LEU A 31 12.00 -12.95 -16.59
CA LEU A 31 11.01 -13.89 -16.09
C LEU A 31 11.66 -15.25 -15.84
N SER A 32 11.29 -15.94 -14.77
CA SER A 32 11.55 -17.38 -14.63
C SER A 32 10.81 -18.16 -15.72
N PHE A 33 11.17 -19.43 -15.92
CA PHE A 33 10.53 -20.27 -16.93
C PHE A 33 9.03 -20.48 -16.66
N GLU A 34 8.66 -20.63 -15.39
CA GLU A 34 7.27 -20.83 -14.97
C GLU A 34 6.41 -19.57 -15.21
N GLU A 35 6.92 -18.39 -14.85
CA GLU A 35 6.24 -17.11 -15.10
C GLU A 35 6.06 -16.83 -16.59
N TYR A 36 7.07 -17.21 -17.39
CA TYR A 36 7.02 -17.11 -18.84
C TYR A 36 5.93 -17.99 -19.45
N GLU A 37 5.84 -19.27 -19.09
CA GLU A 37 4.80 -20.16 -19.64
C GLU A 37 3.40 -19.69 -19.24
N LYS A 38 3.23 -19.17 -18.02
CA LYS A 38 1.96 -18.60 -17.56
C LYS A 38 1.56 -17.35 -18.36
N LEU A 39 2.47 -16.39 -18.54
CA LEU A 39 2.23 -15.19 -19.33
C LEU A 39 1.92 -15.51 -20.80
N LYS A 40 2.64 -16.48 -21.36
CA LYS A 40 2.41 -16.96 -22.73
C LYS A 40 1.01 -17.52 -22.92
N GLN A 41 0.52 -18.36 -21.99
CA GLN A 41 -0.84 -18.90 -22.07
C GLN A 41 -1.91 -17.80 -22.03
N GLU A 42 -1.73 -16.81 -21.16
CA GLU A 42 -2.69 -15.71 -21.02
C GLU A 42 -2.69 -14.75 -22.23
N ILE A 43 -1.53 -14.48 -22.83
CA ILE A 43 -1.45 -13.76 -24.12
C ILE A 43 -2.26 -14.49 -25.19
N LEU A 44 -2.13 -15.82 -25.27
CA LEU A 44 -2.83 -16.62 -26.27
C LEU A 44 -4.34 -16.64 -26.05
N ILE A 45 -4.79 -16.68 -24.80
CA ILE A 45 -6.21 -16.60 -24.43
C ILE A 45 -6.77 -15.23 -24.83
N GLU A 46 -6.13 -14.14 -24.39
CA GLU A 46 -6.59 -12.79 -24.66
C GLU A 46 -6.63 -12.48 -26.17
N TYR A 47 -5.62 -12.95 -26.90
CA TYR A 47 -5.56 -12.83 -28.35
C TYR A 47 -6.72 -13.54 -29.04
N ARG A 48 -7.08 -14.75 -28.60
CA ARG A 48 -8.23 -15.49 -29.15
C ARG A 48 -9.55 -14.81 -28.83
N ASN A 49 -9.70 -14.30 -27.59
CA ASN A 49 -10.91 -13.61 -27.15
C ASN A 49 -11.14 -12.29 -27.89
N ASN A 50 -10.06 -11.61 -28.31
CA ASN A 50 -10.12 -10.34 -29.01
C ASN A 50 -9.96 -10.49 -30.54
N ASN A 51 -10.59 -11.49 -31.14
CA ASN A 51 -10.59 -11.70 -32.60
C ASN A 51 -9.19 -11.67 -33.24
N ASN A 52 -8.22 -12.33 -32.60
CA ASN A 52 -6.83 -12.38 -33.04
C ASN A 52 -6.14 -11.00 -33.08
N ARG A 53 -6.47 -10.11 -32.13
CA ARG A 53 -5.81 -8.82 -31.92
C ARG A 53 -5.44 -8.65 -30.46
N ILE A 54 -4.29 -8.06 -30.18
CA ILE A 54 -3.85 -7.73 -28.82
C ILE A 54 -2.88 -6.55 -28.86
N ASP A 55 -3.13 -5.51 -28.07
CA ASP A 55 -2.10 -4.50 -27.75
C ASP A 55 -1.15 -5.13 -26.74
N LEU A 56 -0.05 -5.66 -27.26
CA LEU A 56 0.88 -6.43 -26.47
C LEU A 56 1.56 -5.58 -25.38
N ILE A 57 1.84 -4.30 -25.61
CA ILE A 57 2.50 -3.44 -24.61
C ILE A 57 1.53 -3.18 -23.46
N SER A 58 0.30 -2.78 -23.77
CA SER A 58 -0.71 -2.53 -22.74
C SER A 58 -1.07 -3.80 -21.98
N PHE A 59 -1.24 -4.93 -22.69
CA PHE A 59 -1.53 -6.22 -22.06
C PHE A 59 -0.39 -6.70 -21.18
N ILE A 60 0.86 -6.67 -21.66
CA ILE A 60 2.03 -7.10 -20.87
C ILE A 60 2.25 -6.16 -19.69
N THR A 61 2.05 -4.86 -19.84
CA THR A 61 2.12 -3.90 -18.72
C THR A 61 1.05 -4.23 -17.68
N PHE A 62 -0.19 -4.43 -18.10
CA PHE A 62 -1.30 -4.84 -17.23
C PHE A 62 -1.01 -6.20 -16.57
N PHE A 63 -0.53 -7.18 -17.32
CA PHE A 63 -0.23 -8.52 -16.84
C PHE A 63 0.93 -8.52 -15.85
N ILE A 64 2.03 -7.84 -16.15
CA ILE A 64 3.16 -7.69 -15.23
C ILE A 64 2.69 -7.01 -13.94
N ASN A 65 1.84 -5.97 -14.02
CA ASN A 65 1.27 -5.33 -12.83
C ASN A 65 0.29 -6.24 -12.07
N LYS A 66 -0.44 -7.10 -12.79
CA LYS A 66 -1.34 -8.13 -12.23
C LYS A 66 -0.56 -9.25 -11.53
N TYR A 67 0.61 -9.63 -12.04
CA TYR A 67 1.44 -10.74 -11.54
C TYR A 67 2.60 -10.31 -10.63
N ARG A 68 2.96 -9.03 -10.61
CA ARG A 68 3.80 -8.42 -9.56
C ARG A 68 3.09 -8.29 -8.21
N LYS A 69 1.82 -8.68 -8.13
CA LYS A 69 1.13 -8.84 -6.85
C LYS A 69 1.82 -9.97 -6.09
N MET A 70 2.36 -9.65 -4.92
CA MET A 70 2.88 -10.67 -4.00
C MET A 70 1.83 -11.77 -3.84
N ASN A 71 2.19 -13.02 -4.07
CA ASN A 71 1.31 -14.14 -3.75
C ASN A 71 1.12 -14.25 -2.22
N LEU A 72 0.17 -15.06 -1.74
CA LEU A 72 -0.13 -15.13 -0.30
C LEU A 72 1.09 -15.48 0.57
N LYS A 73 1.98 -16.36 0.08
CA LYS A 73 3.22 -16.74 0.78
C LYS A 73 4.22 -15.57 0.84
N GLU A 74 4.38 -14.85 -0.27
CA GLU A 74 5.23 -13.66 -0.34
C GLU A 74 4.70 -12.53 0.53
N GLN A 75 3.38 -12.30 0.54
CA GLN A 75 2.73 -11.33 1.41
C GLN A 75 2.98 -11.68 2.88
N SER A 76 2.79 -12.94 3.25
CA SER A 76 3.04 -13.38 4.62
C SER A 76 4.50 -13.22 5.04
N LEU A 77 5.45 -13.63 4.17
CA LEU A 77 6.88 -13.44 4.41
C LEU A 77 7.25 -11.96 4.52
N PHE A 78 6.70 -11.12 3.64
CA PHE A 78 6.91 -9.67 3.66
C PHE A 78 6.42 -9.07 4.97
N LEU A 79 5.18 -9.37 5.38
CA LEU A 79 4.64 -8.90 6.65
C LEU A 79 5.45 -9.38 7.84
N SER A 80 5.86 -10.65 7.84
CA SER A 80 6.67 -11.23 8.93
C SER A 80 8.00 -10.49 9.17
N LYS A 81 8.50 -9.77 8.16
CA LYS A 81 9.75 -9.00 8.20
C LYS A 81 9.55 -7.50 8.43
N HIS A 82 8.33 -6.97 8.26
CA HIS A 82 8.09 -5.52 8.29
C HIS A 82 7.01 -5.11 9.30
N SER A 83 6.66 -6.00 10.23
CA SER A 83 5.57 -5.76 11.19
C SER A 83 6.08 -5.68 12.62
N VAL A 84 5.53 -4.75 13.38
CA VAL A 84 5.87 -4.57 14.80
C VAL A 84 4.61 -4.45 15.64
N VAL A 85 4.66 -5.02 16.84
CA VAL A 85 3.58 -4.90 17.82
C VAL A 85 3.79 -3.60 18.59
N ILE A 86 2.84 -2.68 18.49
CA ILE A 86 2.83 -1.43 19.24
C ILE A 86 1.88 -1.58 20.42
N THR A 87 2.42 -1.30 21.60
CA THR A 87 1.66 -1.20 22.85
C THR A 87 1.82 0.20 23.44
N ALA A 88 0.73 0.75 23.98
CA ALA A 88 0.75 2.00 24.70
C ALA A 88 -0.24 1.94 25.88
N PRO A 89 -0.09 2.79 26.91
CA PRO A 89 -1.13 2.95 27.92
C PRO A 89 -2.48 3.24 27.25
N ASP A 90 -3.53 2.53 27.67
CA ASP A 90 -4.90 2.61 27.12
C ASP A 90 -5.05 2.20 25.63
N LEU A 91 -4.05 1.50 25.10
CA LEU A 91 -4.12 0.78 23.83
C LEU A 91 -4.00 -0.71 24.07
N GLU A 92 -4.87 -1.47 23.44
CA GLU A 92 -4.63 -2.90 23.24
C GLU A 92 -3.43 -3.12 22.32
N GLU A 93 -2.99 -4.37 22.18
CA GLU A 93 -1.96 -4.71 21.22
C GLU A 93 -2.41 -4.36 19.79
N LEU A 94 -1.62 -3.50 19.14
CA LEU A 94 -1.81 -3.10 17.76
C LEU A 94 -0.65 -3.60 16.92
N LEU A 95 -0.92 -3.95 15.67
CA LEU A 95 0.10 -4.34 14.70
C LEU A 95 0.29 -3.22 13.67
N LEU A 96 1.48 -2.61 13.65
CA LEU A 96 1.90 -1.69 12.59
C LEU A 96 2.66 -2.47 11.53
N ARG A 97 2.21 -2.36 10.27
CA ARG A 97 2.78 -3.10 9.15
C ARG A 97 2.46 -2.45 7.80
N PRO A 98 3.23 -2.74 6.74
CA PRO A 98 2.86 -2.31 5.39
C PRO A 98 1.48 -2.84 4.99
N ILE A 99 0.83 -2.09 4.11
CA ILE A 99 -0.38 -2.55 3.42
C ILE A 99 0.01 -3.55 2.34
N ILE A 100 -0.76 -4.64 2.21
CA ILE A 100 -0.60 -5.68 1.20
C ILE A 100 -1.87 -5.85 0.35
N PRO A 101 -1.79 -6.49 -0.83
CA PRO A 101 -2.95 -6.69 -1.70
C PRO A 101 -4.15 -7.39 -1.03
N SER A 102 -3.94 -8.27 -0.04
CA SER A 102 -5.03 -8.94 0.67
C SER A 102 -5.77 -8.06 1.69
N ASP A 103 -5.31 -6.83 1.95
CA ASP A 103 -5.92 -5.92 2.94
C ASP A 103 -7.25 -5.31 2.49
N LYS A 104 -7.75 -5.63 1.30
CA LYS A 104 -9.01 -5.07 0.75
C LYS A 104 -10.17 -5.20 1.73
N GLU A 105 -10.33 -6.37 2.34
CA GLU A 105 -11.42 -6.61 3.29
C GLU A 105 -11.27 -5.76 4.57
N ILE A 106 -10.05 -5.64 5.08
CA ILE A 106 -9.74 -4.77 6.23
C ILE A 106 -10.04 -3.30 5.87
N MET A 107 -9.72 -2.87 4.65
CA MET A 107 -10.00 -1.51 4.18
C MET A 107 -11.50 -1.23 4.07
N VAL A 108 -12.28 -2.15 3.49
CA VAL A 108 -13.75 -2.04 3.43
C VAL A 108 -14.32 -1.85 4.82
N ASN A 109 -13.89 -2.69 5.77
CA ASN A 109 -14.35 -2.62 7.14
C ASN A 109 -13.91 -1.33 7.85
N SER A 110 -12.70 -0.83 7.58
CA SER A 110 -12.17 0.38 8.22
C SER A 110 -13.00 1.65 7.94
N VAL A 111 -13.62 1.74 6.75
CA VAL A 111 -14.52 2.87 6.41
C VAL A 111 -15.73 2.92 7.32
N MET A 112 -16.28 1.74 7.69
CA MET A 112 -17.43 1.65 8.61
C MET A 112 -17.09 2.09 10.03
N PHE A 113 -15.81 2.04 10.39
CA PHE A 113 -15.32 2.35 11.73
C PHE A 113 -14.78 3.77 11.89
N ALA A 114 -14.73 4.55 10.81
CA ALA A 114 -14.37 5.96 10.85
C ALA A 114 -15.63 6.82 10.83
N SER A 115 -15.65 7.90 11.61
CA SER A 115 -16.77 8.83 11.59
C SER A 115 -16.91 9.51 10.22
N PRO A 116 -18.14 9.91 9.83
CA PRO A 116 -18.36 10.67 8.61
C PRO A 116 -17.51 11.94 8.54
N LEU A 117 -17.26 12.58 9.69
CA LEU A 117 -16.38 13.75 9.78
C LEU A 117 -14.92 13.38 9.47
N SER A 118 -14.39 12.31 10.08
CA SER A 118 -13.03 11.83 9.81
C SER A 118 -12.84 11.44 8.33
N LEU A 119 -13.84 10.80 7.71
CA LEU A 119 -13.84 10.49 6.28
C LEU A 119 -13.88 11.75 5.41
N PHE A 120 -14.78 12.70 5.73
CA PHE A 120 -14.85 13.97 5.01
C PHE A 120 -13.52 14.74 5.09
N LEU A 121 -12.91 14.82 6.26
CA LEU A 121 -11.60 15.47 6.44
C LEU A 121 -10.45 14.74 5.74
N ARG A 122 -10.59 13.45 5.41
CA ARG A 122 -9.60 12.67 4.67
C ARG A 122 -9.76 12.77 3.16
N PHE A 123 -11.00 12.84 2.67
CA PHE A 123 -11.32 12.74 1.24
C PHE A 123 -11.84 14.05 0.63
N MET A 124 -12.01 15.10 1.45
CA MET A 124 -12.60 16.39 1.10
C MET A 124 -14.04 16.30 0.55
N HIS A 125 -14.65 15.12 0.57
CA HIS A 125 -16.01 14.83 0.12
C HIS A 125 -16.59 13.69 0.96
N PRO A 126 -17.92 13.61 1.11
CA PRO A 126 -18.56 12.51 1.83
C PRO A 126 -18.28 11.16 1.16
N ILE A 127 -17.74 10.21 1.92
CA ILE A 127 -17.54 8.82 1.49
C ILE A 127 -18.32 7.90 2.43
N LYS A 128 -19.07 6.95 1.86
CA LYS A 128 -19.74 5.87 2.60
C LYS A 128 -19.09 4.50 2.41
N ARG A 129 -18.40 4.30 1.27
CA ARG A 129 -17.71 3.06 0.88
C ARG A 129 -16.62 3.39 -0.13
N LEU A 130 -15.59 2.56 -0.19
CA LEU A 130 -14.62 2.59 -1.28
C LEU A 130 -15.16 1.79 -2.47
N SER A 131 -14.95 2.28 -3.69
CA SER A 131 -15.25 1.52 -4.90
C SER A 131 -14.24 0.37 -5.10
N PRO A 132 -14.56 -0.64 -5.93
CA PRO A 132 -13.61 -1.69 -6.29
C PRO A 132 -12.29 -1.14 -6.84
N ASP A 133 -12.35 -0.12 -7.69
CA ASP A 133 -11.16 0.54 -8.25
C ASP A 133 -10.33 1.27 -7.20
N GLN A 134 -11.00 1.94 -6.24
CA GLN A 134 -10.31 2.55 -5.10
C GLN A 134 -9.64 1.49 -4.22
N LEU A 135 -10.31 0.37 -3.94
CA LEU A 135 -9.73 -0.72 -3.16
C LEU A 135 -8.51 -1.31 -3.87
N GLU A 136 -8.60 -1.56 -5.18
CA GLU A 136 -7.48 -2.02 -5.99
C GLU A 136 -6.32 -1.01 -5.93
N TYR A 137 -6.58 0.26 -6.21
CA TYR A 137 -5.57 1.33 -6.16
C TYR A 137 -4.93 1.49 -4.77
N LEU A 138 -5.72 1.36 -3.70
CA LEU A 138 -5.24 1.61 -2.34
C LEU A 138 -4.52 0.42 -1.70
N SER A 139 -4.71 -0.80 -2.21
CA SER A 139 -4.12 -2.05 -1.70
C SER A 139 -3.01 -2.62 -2.58
N ASN A 140 -3.08 -2.42 -3.89
CA ASN A 140 -2.08 -2.88 -4.84
C ASN A 140 -1.06 -1.78 -5.14
N ILE A 141 -0.08 -1.64 -4.25
CA ILE A 141 0.91 -0.56 -4.26
C ILE A 141 2.30 -1.07 -4.65
N ASP A 142 3.17 -0.19 -5.16
CA ASP A 142 4.52 -0.55 -5.65
C ASP A 142 5.62 -0.49 -4.58
N TYR A 143 5.28 -0.02 -3.38
CA TYR A 143 6.15 0.17 -2.22
C TYR A 143 7.32 1.14 -2.43
N ILE A 144 7.36 1.91 -3.52
CA ILE A 144 8.42 2.87 -3.83
C ILE A 144 7.82 4.26 -4.06
N ASN A 145 6.94 4.38 -5.05
CA ASN A 145 6.24 5.62 -5.39
C ASN A 145 4.91 5.70 -4.68
N HIS A 146 4.28 4.56 -4.41
CA HIS A 146 3.08 4.44 -3.60
C HIS A 146 3.38 3.49 -2.44
N PHE A 147 3.42 4.02 -1.23
CA PHE A 147 3.71 3.23 -0.03
C PHE A 147 2.70 3.54 1.05
N ALA A 148 2.29 2.52 1.82
CA ALA A 148 1.33 2.68 2.90
C ALA A 148 1.65 1.79 4.10
N PHE A 149 1.50 2.35 5.30
CA PHE A 149 1.45 1.62 6.55
C PHE A 149 0.00 1.57 7.06
N GLY A 150 -0.40 0.40 7.55
CA GLY A 150 -1.62 0.20 8.32
C GLY A 150 -1.32 -0.09 9.78
N ILE A 151 -2.25 0.28 10.66
CA ILE A 151 -2.34 -0.25 12.01
C ILE A 151 -3.63 -1.05 12.11
N ILE A 152 -3.53 -2.29 12.58
CA ILE A 152 -4.68 -3.18 12.82
C ILE A 152 -4.69 -3.65 14.28
N GLN A 153 -5.87 -3.98 14.80
CA GLN A 153 -5.98 -4.67 16.09
C GLN A 153 -5.31 -6.04 16.00
N ASN A 154 -4.41 -6.34 16.93
CA ASN A 154 -3.80 -7.67 17.07
C ASN A 154 -4.70 -8.63 17.87
N LYS A 155 -6.00 -8.66 17.53
CA LYS A 155 -7.01 -9.53 18.15
C LYS A 155 -7.67 -10.42 17.12
N MET A 156 -7.74 -11.72 17.41
CA MET A 156 -8.45 -12.72 16.62
C MET A 156 -9.91 -12.83 17.08
N PRO A 157 -10.86 -13.20 16.19
CA PRO A 157 -10.70 -13.58 14.77
C PRO A 157 -10.89 -12.42 13.77
N ARG A 158 -11.25 -11.20 14.21
CA ARG A 158 -11.50 -10.06 13.32
C ARG A 158 -10.55 -8.91 13.66
N SER A 159 -9.43 -8.84 12.93
CA SER A 159 -8.53 -7.69 13.02
C SER A 159 -9.17 -6.46 12.38
N ARG A 160 -9.58 -5.48 13.19
CA ARG A 160 -10.08 -4.19 12.72
C ARG A 160 -8.93 -3.31 12.24
N GLY A 161 -9.10 -2.67 11.09
CA GLY A 161 -8.23 -1.57 10.67
C GLY A 161 -8.46 -0.34 11.55
N VAL A 162 -7.40 0.14 12.18
CA VAL A 162 -7.40 1.25 13.16
C VAL A 162 -6.94 2.55 12.53
N ALA A 163 -5.90 2.48 11.69
CA ALA A 163 -5.35 3.64 11.01
C ALA A 163 -4.64 3.22 9.74
N VAL A 164 -4.54 4.15 8.79
CA VAL A 164 -3.70 3.99 7.59
C VAL A 164 -3.07 5.32 7.26
N ALA A 165 -1.79 5.28 6.93
CA ALA A 165 -1.10 6.41 6.32
C ALA A 165 -0.37 5.95 5.06
N ARG A 166 -0.26 6.86 4.09
CA ARG A 166 0.44 6.59 2.84
C ARG A 166 1.12 7.82 2.31
N TYR A 167 2.08 7.61 1.41
CA TYR A 167 2.53 8.64 0.49
C TYR A 167 2.38 8.18 -0.97
N ILE A 168 2.23 9.14 -1.88
CA ILE A 168 2.22 8.96 -3.33
C ILE A 168 3.19 9.99 -3.90
N ARG A 169 4.24 9.53 -4.58
CA ARG A 169 5.27 10.39 -5.20
C ARG A 169 4.66 11.19 -6.33
N ASP A 170 5.00 12.48 -6.37
CA ASP A 170 4.63 13.37 -7.48
C ASP A 170 5.40 12.91 -8.75
N SER A 171 4.69 12.76 -9.87
CA SER A 171 5.29 12.27 -11.12
C SER A 171 6.20 13.30 -11.79
N GLU A 172 5.92 14.58 -11.57
CA GLU A 172 6.67 15.71 -12.15
C GLU A 172 7.81 16.16 -11.23
N GLU A 173 7.67 15.96 -9.92
CA GLU A 173 8.65 16.33 -8.91
C GLU A 173 9.00 15.13 -8.01
N PRO A 174 9.93 14.24 -8.44
CA PRO A 174 10.19 12.97 -7.76
C PRO A 174 10.73 13.07 -6.33
N ASP A 175 11.22 14.24 -5.91
CA ASP A 175 11.66 14.50 -4.54
C ASP A 175 10.52 14.96 -3.60
N LEU A 176 9.29 15.13 -4.12
CA LEU A 176 8.07 15.44 -3.38
C LEU A 176 7.11 14.24 -3.42
N ALA A 177 6.46 13.96 -2.30
CA ALA A 177 5.32 13.04 -2.27
C ALA A 177 4.14 13.62 -1.50
N GLU A 178 2.92 13.39 -1.99
CA GLU A 178 1.71 13.69 -1.24
C GLU A 178 1.51 12.64 -0.16
N TRP A 179 1.32 13.06 1.08
CA TRP A 179 1.03 12.15 2.19
C TRP A 179 -0.39 12.33 2.70
N ALA A 180 -0.97 11.25 3.22
CA ALA A 180 -2.28 11.29 3.85
C ALA A 180 -2.38 10.28 4.98
N VAL A 181 -3.19 10.59 6.00
CA VAL A 181 -3.45 9.72 7.15
C VAL A 181 -4.93 9.78 7.54
N ILE A 182 -5.45 8.64 7.99
CA ILE A 182 -6.73 8.55 8.70
C ILE A 182 -6.56 7.63 9.91
N VAL A 183 -7.18 8.00 11.03
CA VAL A 183 -7.18 7.26 12.29
C VAL A 183 -8.62 7.18 12.78
N CYS A 184 -9.09 5.97 13.08
CA CYS A 184 -10.40 5.75 13.70
C CYS A 184 -10.54 6.58 14.98
N ASP A 185 -11.73 7.13 15.19
CA ASP A 185 -11.98 8.17 16.20
C ASP A 185 -11.62 7.74 17.62
N ASP A 186 -11.84 6.47 17.98
CA ASP A 186 -11.50 5.82 19.25
C ASP A 186 -9.99 5.65 19.50
N TYR A 187 -9.16 5.85 18.47
CA TYR A 187 -7.70 5.80 18.55
C TYR A 187 -7.03 7.15 18.28
N GLN A 188 -7.81 8.21 18.07
CA GLN A 188 -7.27 9.56 17.95
C GLN A 188 -6.69 10.04 19.28
N ASN A 189 -5.79 11.03 19.21
CA ASN A 189 -5.08 11.61 20.36
C ASN A 189 -4.14 10.63 21.10
N LYS A 190 -3.95 9.41 20.59
CA LYS A 190 -3.00 8.40 21.12
C LYS A 190 -1.67 8.34 20.34
N SER A 191 -1.29 9.45 19.71
CA SER A 191 -0.07 9.60 18.87
C SER A 191 0.06 8.67 17.66
N ILE A 192 -0.98 7.91 17.29
CA ILE A 192 -0.96 7.01 16.13
C ILE A 192 -0.66 7.73 14.82
N GLY A 193 -1.30 8.87 14.57
CA GLY A 193 -1.05 9.65 13.35
C GLY A 193 0.40 10.13 13.26
N SER A 194 1.00 10.53 14.38
CA SER A 194 2.42 10.93 14.44
C SER A 194 3.36 9.75 14.21
N ALA A 195 3.06 8.60 14.82
CA ALA A 195 3.84 7.38 14.62
C ALA A 195 3.84 6.94 13.14
N LEU A 196 2.67 6.94 12.51
CA LEU A 196 2.53 6.62 11.09
C LEU A 196 3.25 7.63 10.17
N LEU A 197 3.11 8.94 10.43
CA LEU A 197 3.81 9.95 9.64
C LEU A 197 5.33 9.80 9.76
N TYR A 198 5.83 9.55 10.96
CA TYR A 198 7.25 9.30 11.19
C TYR A 198 7.73 8.04 10.46
N ALA A 199 6.98 6.93 10.55
CA ALA A 199 7.25 5.69 9.83
C ALA A 199 7.38 5.92 8.31
N LEU A 200 6.41 6.63 7.73
CA LEU A 200 6.42 6.98 6.32
C LEU A 200 7.63 7.83 5.95
N SER A 201 8.02 8.79 6.80
CA SER A 201 9.18 9.65 6.53
C SER A 201 10.48 8.85 6.44
N VAL A 202 10.67 7.87 7.32
CA VAL A 202 11.85 6.99 7.33
C VAL A 202 11.92 6.16 6.04
N VAL A 203 10.79 5.64 5.57
CA VAL A 203 10.72 4.89 4.30
C VAL A 203 10.94 5.82 3.10
N ALA A 204 10.29 6.98 3.09
CA ALA A 204 10.33 7.92 1.97
C ALA A 204 11.75 8.45 1.69
N VAL A 205 12.53 8.75 2.74
CA VAL A 205 13.94 9.18 2.60
C VAL A 205 14.79 8.13 1.88
N LYS A 206 14.59 6.84 2.18
CA LYS A 206 15.31 5.75 1.48
C LYS A 206 14.95 5.64 0.01
N HIS A 207 13.73 6.04 -0.33
CA HIS A 207 13.28 6.06 -1.71
C HIS A 207 13.63 7.38 -2.44
N GLY A 208 14.41 8.26 -1.81
CA GLY A 208 14.89 9.51 -2.41
C GLY A 208 13.91 10.68 -2.34
N ILE A 209 12.79 10.53 -1.61
CA ILE A 209 11.84 11.62 -1.38
C ILE A 209 12.39 12.53 -0.29
N LYS A 210 12.43 13.83 -0.57
CA LYS A 210 13.00 14.86 0.32
C LYS A 210 11.94 15.65 1.05
N ARG A 211 10.73 15.75 0.49
CA ARG A 211 9.65 16.56 1.03
C ARG A 211 8.32 15.82 1.00
N PHE A 212 7.49 16.11 1.98
CA PHE A 212 6.09 15.71 1.97
C PHE A 212 5.19 16.93 1.81
N GLY A 213 4.14 16.76 1.01
CA GLY A 213 3.08 17.75 0.81
C GLY A 213 1.71 17.19 1.18
N ALA A 214 0.80 18.03 1.67
CA ALA A 214 -0.59 17.64 1.85
C ALA A 214 -1.55 18.82 1.66
N VAL A 215 -2.71 18.53 1.07
CA VAL A 215 -3.88 19.42 1.13
C VAL A 215 -4.67 19.07 2.39
N VAL A 216 -4.93 20.06 3.24
CA VAL A 216 -5.56 19.84 4.54
C VAL A 216 -6.78 20.74 4.67
N HIS A 217 -7.92 20.16 5.08
CA HIS A 217 -9.11 20.94 5.33
C HIS A 217 -8.84 22.03 6.40
N PRO A 218 -9.28 23.29 6.19
CA PRO A 218 -8.97 24.40 7.10
C PRO A 218 -9.41 24.19 8.56
N THR A 219 -10.41 23.34 8.79
CA THR A 219 -10.90 23.02 10.14
C THR A 219 -10.20 21.83 10.80
N ASN A 220 -9.31 21.12 10.09
CA ASN A 220 -8.57 19.98 10.66
C ASN A 220 -7.37 20.47 11.51
N LEU A 221 -7.68 21.10 12.63
CA LEU A 221 -6.70 21.72 13.52
C LEU A 221 -5.65 20.73 14.04
N LYS A 222 -5.99 19.44 14.16
CA LYS A 222 -5.05 18.40 14.61
C LYS A 222 -3.86 18.26 13.64
N ILE A 223 -4.15 18.13 12.34
CA ILE A 223 -3.12 18.03 11.30
C ILE A 223 -2.39 19.37 11.13
N LEU A 224 -3.13 20.48 11.10
CA LEU A 224 -2.54 21.82 10.96
C LEU A 224 -1.55 22.17 12.08
N ASN A 225 -1.87 21.79 13.32
CA ASN A 225 -0.95 21.97 14.46
C ASN A 225 0.29 21.07 14.34
N GLY A 226 0.15 19.85 13.80
CA GLY A 226 1.28 18.98 13.49
C GLY A 226 2.20 19.59 12.43
N LEU A 227 1.63 20.08 11.34
CA LEU A 227 2.35 20.74 10.25
C LEU A 227 3.10 22.00 10.71
N LYS A 228 2.50 22.79 11.63
CA LYS A 228 3.20 23.93 12.26
C LYS A 228 4.46 23.50 13.00
N LYS A 229 4.43 22.37 13.71
CA LYS A 229 5.60 21.81 14.41
C LYS A 229 6.68 21.25 13.48
N LEU A 230 6.32 20.98 12.23
CA LEU A 230 7.24 20.55 11.17
C LEU A 230 7.74 21.74 10.33
N ASN A 231 7.43 22.98 10.74
CA ASN A 231 7.76 24.20 10.00
C ASN A 231 7.26 24.16 8.55
N ALA A 232 6.10 23.54 8.32
CA ALA A 232 5.55 23.40 6.97
C ALA A 232 5.26 24.77 6.35
N ILE A 233 5.77 24.97 5.13
CA ILE A 233 5.45 26.12 4.29
C ILE A 233 4.17 25.87 3.50
N LYS A 234 3.53 26.95 3.03
CA LYS A 234 2.38 26.84 2.12
C LYS A 234 2.83 27.15 0.70
N ALA A 235 2.41 26.32 -0.25
CA ALA A 235 2.63 26.54 -1.67
C ALA A 235 1.36 26.19 -2.46
N VAL A 236 1.06 26.92 -3.53
CA VAL A 236 -0.05 26.57 -4.43
C VAL A 236 0.47 25.57 -5.46
N ARG A 237 -0.16 24.40 -5.54
CA ARG A 237 0.13 23.36 -6.55
C ARG A 237 -1.18 22.76 -7.04
N TYR A 238 -1.28 22.50 -8.34
CA TYR A 238 -2.47 21.88 -8.94
C TYR A 238 -3.79 22.55 -8.53
N GLY A 239 -3.80 23.89 -8.39
CA GLY A 239 -4.97 24.66 -7.96
C GLY A 239 -5.34 24.55 -6.47
N SER A 240 -4.54 23.88 -5.65
CA SER A 240 -4.77 23.70 -4.21
C SER A 240 -3.62 24.25 -3.38
N THR A 241 -3.90 24.64 -2.13
CA THR A 241 -2.85 25.02 -1.17
C THR A 241 -2.30 23.77 -0.50
N TYR A 242 -1.03 23.45 -0.79
CA TYR A 242 -0.27 22.39 -0.15
C TYR A 242 0.48 22.94 1.05
N HIS A 243 0.51 22.15 2.12
CA HIS A 243 1.44 22.31 3.24
C HIS A 243 2.62 21.38 3.02
N ILE A 244 3.82 21.94 2.84
CA ILE A 244 5.04 21.21 2.47
C ILE A 244 6.08 21.33 3.58
N PHE A 245 6.69 20.22 3.96
CA PHE A 245 7.79 20.17 4.94
C PHE A 245 8.87 19.18 4.51
N ASP A 246 10.09 19.40 5.01
CA ASP A 246 11.26 18.58 4.70
C ASP A 246 11.28 17.27 5.50
N LEU A 247 11.89 16.25 4.90
CA LEU A 247 12.12 14.93 5.48
C LEU A 247 13.61 14.75 5.85
N PRO A 248 13.93 13.88 6.83
CA PRO A 248 12.99 13.10 7.64
C PRO A 248 12.23 13.96 8.65
N VAL A 249 11.06 13.47 9.07
CA VAL A 249 10.42 14.00 10.27
C VAL A 249 11.34 13.71 11.45
N TYR A 250 11.59 14.69 12.32
CA TYR A 250 12.50 14.51 13.45
C TYR A 250 11.96 13.47 14.46
N PRO A 251 12.81 12.63 15.08
CA PRO A 251 12.35 11.52 15.92
C PRO A 251 11.46 11.95 17.11
N GLU A 252 11.70 13.13 17.69
CA GLU A 252 10.93 13.71 18.80
C GLU A 252 9.48 14.04 18.45
N PHE A 253 9.13 14.01 17.15
CA PHE A 253 7.74 14.10 16.71
C PHE A 253 6.90 12.93 17.25
N VAL A 254 7.53 11.78 17.48
CA VAL A 254 6.98 10.67 18.25
C VAL A 254 7.51 10.78 19.69
N LYS A 255 6.65 11.29 20.58
CA LYS A 255 7.02 11.56 21.98
C LYS A 255 7.41 10.32 22.79
N ASN A 256 6.78 9.19 22.51
CA ASN A 256 7.06 7.95 23.23
C ASN A 256 8.29 7.24 22.59
N PRO A 257 9.42 7.11 23.30
CA PRO A 257 10.65 6.55 22.75
C PRO A 257 10.50 5.07 22.38
N LYS A 258 9.69 4.29 23.14
CA LYS A 258 9.44 2.89 22.83
C LYS A 258 8.64 2.72 21.53
N ILE A 259 7.63 3.58 21.31
CA ILE A 259 6.87 3.59 20.04
C ILE A 259 7.77 4.02 18.88
N ARG A 260 8.65 5.01 19.09
CA ARG A 260 9.62 5.48 18.10
C ARG A 260 10.54 4.35 17.64
N GLU A 261 11.15 3.63 18.57
CA GLU A 261 12.03 2.48 18.28
C GLU A 261 11.30 1.40 17.45
N LEU A 262 10.09 1.03 17.87
CA LEU A 262 9.28 0.04 17.13
C LEU A 262 8.95 0.51 15.71
N VAL A 263 8.56 1.78 15.55
CA VAL A 263 8.28 2.37 14.25
C VAL A 263 9.52 2.35 13.34
N GLU A 264 10.69 2.68 13.88
CA GLU A 264 11.96 2.62 13.15
C GLU A 264 12.28 1.19 12.72
N ILE A 265 12.08 0.19 13.58
CA ILE A 265 12.26 -1.22 13.23
C ILE A 265 11.39 -1.57 12.01
N ALA A 266 10.08 -1.28 12.06
CA ALA A 266 9.17 -1.57 10.94
C ALA A 266 9.56 -0.84 9.64
N ALA A 267 9.86 0.47 9.74
CA ALA A 267 10.28 1.29 8.61
C ALA A 267 11.65 0.88 8.03
N ASN A 268 12.44 0.15 8.80
CA ASN A 268 13.70 -0.45 8.38
C ASN A 268 13.57 -1.88 7.84
N GLY A 269 12.35 -2.40 7.72
CA GLY A 269 12.13 -3.78 7.30
C GLY A 269 12.63 -4.80 8.32
N GLY A 270 12.56 -4.41 9.59
CA GLY A 270 12.65 -5.29 10.75
C GLY A 270 11.28 -5.62 11.31
N SER A 271 11.27 -6.62 12.19
CA SER A 271 10.05 -7.15 12.78
C SER A 271 10.28 -7.49 14.24
N THR A 272 9.26 -7.32 15.06
CA THR A 272 9.22 -7.87 16.42
C THR A 272 8.32 -9.10 16.52
N LEU A 273 7.76 -9.55 15.40
CA LEU A 273 6.94 -10.76 15.37
C LEU A 273 7.83 -11.99 15.39
N ASN A 274 7.38 -13.00 16.13
CA ASN A 274 7.84 -14.36 15.93
C ASN A 274 7.22 -14.91 14.64
N ILE A 275 8.07 -15.18 13.65
CA ILE A 275 7.67 -15.59 12.29
C ILE A 275 6.83 -16.87 12.31
N THR A 276 7.11 -17.80 13.22
CA THR A 276 6.40 -19.08 13.36
C THR A 276 4.94 -18.86 13.75
N ASP A 277 4.71 -18.02 14.76
CA ASP A 277 3.36 -17.71 15.28
C ASP A 277 2.53 -16.95 14.24
N TYR A 278 3.17 -16.05 13.48
CA TYR A 278 2.49 -15.29 12.43
C TYR A 278 2.09 -16.17 11.23
N LEU A 279 2.98 -17.07 10.80
CA LEU A 279 2.70 -18.00 9.68
C LEU A 279 1.62 -19.01 10.05
N GLU A 280 1.62 -19.57 11.27
CA GLU A 280 0.53 -20.42 11.74
C GLU A 280 -0.81 -19.68 11.74
N VAL A 281 -0.82 -18.43 12.19
CA VAL A 281 -2.03 -17.59 12.21
C VAL A 281 -2.53 -17.25 10.80
N GLU A 282 -1.65 -16.88 9.87
CA GLU A 282 -2.04 -16.64 8.46
C GLU A 282 -2.49 -17.94 7.76
N LEU A 283 -1.85 -19.08 8.05
CA LEU A 283 -2.30 -20.39 7.56
C LEU A 283 -3.68 -20.76 8.10
N GLN A 284 -3.96 -20.51 9.38
CA GLN A 284 -5.29 -20.70 9.96
C GLN A 284 -6.34 -19.78 9.31
N LYS A 285 -6.00 -18.53 8.97
CA LYS A 285 -6.88 -17.62 8.23
C LYS A 285 -7.21 -18.16 6.84
N VAL A 286 -6.20 -18.65 6.11
CA VAL A 286 -6.39 -19.27 4.79
C VAL A 286 -7.24 -20.52 4.89
N VAL A 287 -6.96 -21.41 5.85
CA VAL A 287 -7.74 -22.63 6.08
C VAL A 287 -9.20 -22.29 6.38
N LYS A 288 -9.44 -21.35 7.31
CA LYS A 288 -10.79 -20.92 7.67
C LYS A 288 -11.53 -20.24 6.52
N TYR A 289 -10.88 -19.35 5.77
CA TYR A 289 -11.45 -18.72 4.58
C TYR A 289 -11.86 -19.77 3.53
N THR A 290 -11.02 -20.79 3.34
CA THR A 290 -11.31 -21.92 2.47
C THR A 290 -12.48 -22.75 3.00
N THR A 291 -12.56 -22.97 4.32
CA THR A 291 -13.69 -23.65 4.96
C THR A 291 -14.99 -22.85 4.84
N ASP A 292 -14.97 -21.52 5.03
CA ASP A 292 -16.16 -20.67 4.95
C ASP A 292 -16.70 -20.60 3.51
N ILE A 293 -15.84 -20.59 2.49
CA ILE A 293 -16.25 -20.69 1.07
C ILE A 293 -16.89 -22.06 0.80
N ILE A 294 -16.25 -23.14 1.26
CA ILE A 294 -16.72 -24.51 1.00
C ILE A 294 -18.03 -24.81 1.75
N CYS A 295 -18.17 -24.33 2.98
CA CYS A 295 -19.30 -24.66 3.85
C CYS A 295 -20.49 -23.70 3.72
N ASN A 296 -20.27 -22.41 3.45
CA ASN A 296 -21.34 -21.41 3.48
C ASN A 296 -21.74 -20.89 2.09
N GLY A 297 -21.12 -21.37 1.01
CA GLY A 297 -21.56 -21.06 -0.36
C GLY A 297 -21.60 -19.57 -0.70
N ILE A 298 -20.74 -18.76 -0.07
CA ILE A 298 -20.66 -17.32 -0.36
C ILE A 298 -19.87 -17.14 -1.66
N PHE A 299 -20.56 -17.32 -2.78
CA PHE A 299 -20.18 -16.78 -4.07
C PHE A 299 -20.72 -15.34 -4.14
N PHE A 300 -19.82 -14.37 -4.34
CA PHE A 300 -20.22 -13.02 -4.76
C PHE A 300 -20.61 -13.03 -6.24
#